data_AF-A0A497RBQ4-F1
#
_entry.id   AF-A0A497RBQ4-F1
#
_cell.length_a   1.000
_cell.length_b   1.000
_cell.length_c   1.000
_cell.angle_alpha   90.00
_cell.angle_beta   90.00
_cell.angle_gamma   90.00
#
_symmetry.space_group_name_H-M   'P 1'
#
loop_
_entity.id
_entity.type
_entity.pdbx_description
1 polymer ?
#
loop_
_entity_poly.entity_id
_entity_poly.type
_entity_poly.pdbx_seq_one_letter_code
_entity_poly.pdbx_strand_id
1 'polypeptide(L)'
;MGYIQHHAIIVTSLKSEIGRAHRQAKDIFKSVGAIRKSPCNGYSSFFIPPDGSKEGWASSDEGNNWRRKFIGWLESQAYKDGSNIFKYVEVMYGDDEGQAEVTNHN
;
A
#
# COMPACT_ATOMS: atom_id res chain seq x y z
N MET A 1 -6.00 11.01 24.20
CA MET A 1 -5.83 11.86 23.00
C MET A 1 -5.18 10.99 21.94
N GLY A 2 -5.68 10.98 20.72
CA GLY A 2 -5.06 10.27 19.60
C GLY A 2 -4.27 11.24 18.72
N TYR A 3 -3.17 10.78 18.14
CA TYR A 3 -2.34 11.53 17.21
C TYR A 3 -2.66 11.12 15.76
N ILE A 4 -2.23 11.92 14.79
CA ILE A 4 -2.40 11.59 13.37
C ILE A 4 -1.11 10.93 12.89
N GLN A 5 -1.23 9.80 12.19
CA GLN A 5 -0.12 9.15 11.53
C GLN A 5 -0.61 8.64 10.17
N HIS A 6 0.02 9.06 9.09
CA HIS A 6 -0.42 8.70 7.75
C HIS A 6 0.29 7.43 7.28
N HIS A 7 -0.49 6.38 6.99
CA HIS A 7 0.03 5.15 6.39
C HIS A 7 -0.46 5.00 4.96
N ALA A 8 0.46 5.15 4.00
CA ALA A 8 0.15 4.98 2.59
C ALA A 8 0.91 3.80 1.98
N ILE A 9 0.37 3.23 0.90
CA ILE A 9 1.02 2.16 0.14
C ILE A 9 1.15 2.57 -1.32
N ILE A 10 2.35 2.43 -1.87
CA ILE A 10 2.62 2.58 -3.30
C ILE A 10 2.92 1.20 -3.86
N VAL A 11 2.29 0.85 -4.97
CA VAL A 11 2.51 -0.43 -5.66
C VAL A 11 2.92 -0.16 -7.10
N THR A 12 3.94 -0.86 -7.57
CA THR A 12 4.46 -0.83 -8.93
C THR A 12 4.61 -2.24 -9.47
N SER A 13 4.19 -2.46 -10.71
CA SER A 13 4.32 -3.76 -11.38
C SER A 13 4.26 -3.57 -12.90
N LEU A 14 4.44 -4.67 -13.64
CA LEU A 14 4.23 -4.69 -15.08
C LEU A 14 2.79 -4.31 -15.41
N LYS A 15 2.59 -3.59 -16.52
CA LYS A 15 1.27 -3.17 -17.00
C LYS A 15 0.27 -4.32 -17.14
N SER A 16 0.74 -5.54 -17.45
CA SER A 16 -0.11 -6.73 -17.56
C SER A 16 -0.65 -7.20 -16.20
N GLU A 17 0.12 -7.02 -15.12
CA GLU A 17 -0.20 -7.56 -13.80
C GLU A 17 -0.77 -6.52 -12.82
N ILE A 18 -0.45 -5.23 -12.98
CA ILE A 18 -0.85 -4.17 -12.03
C ILE A 18 -2.37 -4.12 -11.80
N GLY A 19 -3.17 -4.53 -12.80
CA GLY A 19 -4.62 -4.59 -12.69
C GLY A 19 -5.13 -5.62 -11.66
N ARG A 20 -4.38 -6.70 -11.42
CA ARG A 20 -4.70 -7.71 -10.39
C ARG A 20 -4.53 -7.11 -8.99
N ALA A 21 -3.38 -6.48 -8.73
CA ALA A 21 -3.12 -5.80 -7.47
C ALA A 21 -4.11 -4.65 -7.23
N HIS A 22 -4.45 -3.88 -8.27
CA HIS A 22 -5.41 -2.78 -8.15
C HIS A 22 -6.82 -3.27 -7.80
N ARG A 23 -7.25 -4.39 -8.40
CA ARG A 23 -8.54 -5.01 -8.06
C ARG A 23 -8.58 -5.50 -6.62
N GLN A 24 -7.54 -6.23 -6.20
CA GLN A 24 -7.43 -6.69 -4.81
C GLN A 24 -7.45 -5.52 -3.83
N ALA A 25 -6.74 -4.43 -4.14
CA ALA A 25 -6.77 -3.22 -3.32
C ALA A 25 -8.19 -2.65 -3.23
N LYS A 26 -8.94 -2.57 -4.33
CA LYS A 26 -10.33 -2.07 -4.33
C LYS A 26 -11.31 -2.95 -3.54
N ASP A 27 -11.04 -4.25 -3.45
CA ASP A 27 -11.87 -5.17 -2.66
C ASP A 27 -11.62 -4.99 -1.14
N ILE A 28 -10.46 -4.46 -0.76
CA ILE A 28 -10.04 -4.28 0.64
C ILE A 28 -10.24 -2.84 1.13
N PHE A 29 -9.89 -1.84 0.32
CA PHE A 29 -9.87 -0.44 0.71
C PHE A 29 -11.04 0.34 0.10
N LYS A 30 -11.57 1.29 0.87
CA LYS A 30 -12.63 2.22 0.41
C LYS A 30 -12.14 3.21 -0.67
N SER A 31 -10.85 3.52 -0.67
CA SER A 31 -10.24 4.46 -1.61
C SER A 31 -8.93 3.89 -2.16
N VAL A 32 -8.80 3.92 -3.49
CA VAL A 32 -7.61 3.48 -4.21
C VAL A 32 -7.40 4.42 -5.39
N GLY A 33 -6.19 4.97 -5.51
CA GLY A 33 -5.80 5.86 -6.61
C GLY A 33 -5.87 5.16 -7.96
N ALA A 34 -6.00 5.94 -9.04
CA ALA A 34 -5.96 5.40 -10.40
C ALA A 34 -4.59 4.81 -10.73
N ILE A 35 -4.57 3.78 -11.58
CA ILE A 35 -3.33 3.23 -12.14
C ILE A 35 -2.72 4.29 -13.08
N ARG A 36 -1.44 4.61 -12.86
CA ARG A 36 -0.64 5.50 -13.68
C ARG A 36 0.44 4.71 -14.40
N LYS A 37 0.59 4.94 -15.69
CA LYS A 37 1.62 4.30 -16.50
C LYS A 37 2.96 4.99 -16.27
N SER A 38 4.01 4.21 -16.11
CA SER A 38 5.37 4.73 -16.10
C SER A 38 5.78 5.16 -17.52
N PRO A 39 6.64 6.19 -17.67
CA PRO A 39 7.08 6.64 -18.99
C PRO A 39 7.86 5.59 -19.79
N CYS A 40 8.49 4.63 -19.11
CA CYS A 40 9.37 3.63 -19.72
C CYS A 40 9.19 2.23 -19.10
N ASN A 41 9.78 1.24 -19.78
CA ASN A 41 9.94 -0.14 -19.32
C ASN A 41 8.64 -0.92 -19.00
N GLY A 42 7.49 -0.44 -19.47
CA GLY A 42 6.23 -1.17 -19.37
C GLY A 42 5.66 -1.30 -17.95
N TYR A 43 6.15 -0.51 -17.00
CA TYR A 43 5.64 -0.49 -15.63
C TYR A 43 4.42 0.43 -15.47
N SER A 44 3.70 0.20 -14.39
CA SER A 44 2.61 1.06 -13.94
C SER A 44 2.52 0.99 -12.43
N SER A 45 2.06 2.08 -11.84
CA SER A 45 1.96 2.23 -10.39
C SER A 45 0.60 2.76 -9.98
N PHE A 46 0.18 2.44 -8.77
CA PHE A 46 -0.95 3.10 -8.12
C PHE A 46 -0.63 3.33 -6.65
N PHE A 47 -1.48 4.15 -6.02
CA PHE A 47 -1.32 4.61 -4.66
C PHE A 47 -2.58 4.30 -3.85
N ILE A 48 -2.41 3.80 -2.64
CA ILE A 48 -3.46 3.67 -1.64
C ILE A 48 -3.24 4.80 -0.64
N PRO A 49 -4.18 5.77 -0.57
CA PRO A 49 -4.06 6.88 0.37
C PRO A 49 -4.16 6.41 1.83
N PRO A 50 -3.66 7.20 2.78
CA PRO A 50 -3.93 6.99 4.19
C PRO A 50 -5.43 6.90 4.48
N ASP A 51 -5.79 6.06 5.44
CA ASP A 51 -7.19 5.93 5.89
C ASP A 51 -7.72 7.19 6.61
N GLY A 52 -6.82 8.09 7.02
CA GLY A 52 -7.14 9.35 7.68
C GLY A 52 -7.63 9.20 9.13
N SER A 53 -7.48 8.00 9.71
CA SER A 53 -7.83 7.73 11.10
C SER A 53 -6.80 8.32 12.06
N LYS A 54 -7.21 8.46 13.34
CA LYS A 54 -6.32 8.83 14.44
C LYS A 54 -5.86 7.58 15.16
N GLU A 55 -4.57 7.53 15.49
CA GLU A 55 -4.00 6.44 16.26
C GLU A 55 -4.61 6.39 17.67
N GLY A 56 -4.83 5.16 18.15
CA GLY A 56 -5.53 4.88 19.40
C GLY A 56 -7.06 4.90 19.30
N TRP A 57 -7.63 5.00 18.10
CA TRP A 57 -9.08 4.81 17.85
C TRP A 57 -9.31 3.47 17.14
N ALA A 58 -10.46 2.82 17.38
CA ALA A 58 -10.79 1.53 16.76
C ALA A 58 -10.76 1.55 15.22
N SER A 59 -10.98 2.72 14.60
CA SER A 59 -10.84 2.92 13.15
C SER A 59 -9.41 2.76 12.64
N SER A 60 -8.39 3.01 13.48
CA SER A 60 -6.98 2.74 13.12
C SER A 60 -6.72 1.23 13.05
N ASP A 61 -7.29 0.45 13.97
CA ASP A 61 -7.15 -1.02 13.95
C ASP A 61 -7.72 -1.62 12.67
N GLU A 62 -8.83 -1.08 12.15
CA GLU A 62 -9.37 -1.48 10.85
C GLU A 62 -8.42 -1.16 9.70
N GLY A 63 -7.84 0.05 9.67
CA GLY A 63 -6.83 0.45 8.69
C GLY A 63 -5.60 -0.46 8.68
N ASN A 64 -5.07 -0.76 9.87
CA ASN A 64 -3.98 -1.70 10.09
C ASN A 64 -4.33 -3.10 9.55
N ASN A 65 -5.55 -3.58 9.81
CA ASN A 65 -6.02 -4.86 9.30
C ASN A 65 -6.13 -4.90 7.78
N TRP A 66 -6.60 -3.83 7.14
CA TRP A 66 -6.67 -3.73 5.68
C TRP A 66 -5.28 -3.75 5.05
N ARG A 67 -4.34 -2.96 5.57
CA ARG A 67 -2.95 -2.94 5.12
C ARG A 67 -2.30 -4.31 5.24
N ARG A 68 -2.42 -4.97 6.40
CA ARG A 68 -1.89 -6.32 6.61
C ARG A 68 -2.45 -7.35 5.64
N LYS A 69 -3.77 -7.32 5.38
CA LYS A 69 -4.43 -8.22 4.41
C LYS A 69 -3.89 -8.01 2.99
N PHE A 70 -3.74 -6.75 2.58
CA PHE A 70 -3.28 -6.43 1.24
C PHE A 70 -1.80 -6.74 1.03
N ILE A 71 -0.95 -6.38 2.00
CA ILE A 71 0.49 -6.70 1.98
C ILE A 71 0.70 -8.22 1.98
N GLY A 72 0.02 -8.94 2.87
CA GLY A 72 0.09 -10.41 2.88
C GLY A 72 -0.35 -11.04 1.57
N TRP A 73 -1.37 -10.46 0.90
CA TRP A 73 -1.72 -10.89 -0.45
C TRP A 73 -0.61 -10.60 -1.46
N LEU A 74 -0.01 -9.40 -1.47
CA LEU A 74 1.09 -9.06 -2.37
C LEU A 74 2.29 -10.01 -2.19
N GLU A 75 2.68 -10.27 -0.95
CA GLU A 75 3.79 -11.17 -0.61
C GLU A 75 3.50 -12.61 -1.00
N SER A 76 2.25 -13.07 -0.87
CA SER A 76 1.84 -14.41 -1.31
C SER A 76 1.98 -14.64 -2.82
N GLN A 77 2.12 -13.57 -3.61
CA GLN A 77 2.36 -13.67 -5.06
C GLN A 77 3.85 -13.88 -5.42
N ALA A 78 4.75 -13.94 -4.44
CA ALA A 78 6.15 -14.22 -4.68
C ALA A 78 6.34 -15.61 -5.34
N TYR A 79 7.26 -15.67 -6.29
CA TYR A 79 7.69 -16.92 -6.91
C TYR A 79 8.56 -17.73 -5.95
N LYS A 80 8.83 -18.99 -6.29
CA LYS A 80 9.63 -19.90 -5.46
C LYS A 80 11.06 -19.42 -5.21
N ASP A 81 11.59 -18.58 -6.10
CA ASP A 81 12.92 -17.97 -5.97
C ASP A 81 12.92 -16.70 -5.10
N GLY A 82 11.78 -16.34 -4.51
CA GLY A 82 11.61 -15.14 -3.69
C GLY A 82 11.40 -13.85 -4.48
N SER A 83 11.49 -13.89 -5.82
CA SER A 83 11.17 -12.72 -6.64
C SER A 83 9.67 -12.44 -6.62
N ASN A 84 9.29 -11.17 -6.73
CA ASN A 84 7.88 -10.78 -6.75
C ASN A 84 7.65 -9.76 -7.87
N ILE A 85 6.62 -10.01 -8.67
CA ILE A 85 6.21 -9.15 -9.77
C ILE A 85 5.59 -7.85 -9.27
N PHE A 86 5.08 -7.82 -8.04
CA PHE A 86 4.60 -6.62 -7.37
C PHE A 86 5.70 -6.07 -6.46
N LYS A 87 6.14 -4.85 -6.78
CA LYS A 87 7.00 -4.05 -5.93
C LYS A 87 6.16 -3.08 -5.14
N TYR A 88 6.36 -3.01 -3.83
CA TYR A 88 5.60 -2.11 -2.99
C TYR A 88 6.44 -1.45 -1.91
N VAL A 89 5.94 -0.32 -1.42
CA VAL A 89 6.43 0.33 -0.22
C VAL A 89 5.24 0.83 0.58
N GLU A 90 5.21 0.50 1.86
CA GLU A 90 4.37 1.17 2.85
C GLU A 90 5.19 2.29 3.49
N VAL A 91 4.65 3.50 3.45
CA VAL A 91 5.27 4.68 4.05
C VAL A 91 4.38 5.24 5.12
N MET A 92 5.01 5.54 6.24
CA MET A 92 4.44 6.24 7.38
C MET A 92 4.98 7.66 7.38
N TYR A 93 4.15 8.68 7.57
CA TYR A 93 4.60 10.07 7.61
C TYR A 93 3.62 10.99 8.34
N GLY A 94 4.10 12.21 8.64
CA GLY A 94 3.26 13.30 9.16
C GLY A 94 2.76 13.06 10.58
N ASP A 95 3.55 12.36 11.39
CA ASP A 95 3.32 12.27 12.82
C ASP A 95 3.59 13.61 13.53
N ASP A 96 3.27 13.67 14.83
CA ASP A 96 3.44 14.88 15.64
C ASP A 96 4.91 15.31 15.78
N GLU A 97 5.87 14.41 15.50
CA GLU A 97 7.31 14.66 15.52
C GLU A 97 7.88 14.99 14.12
N GLY A 98 7.02 15.04 13.10
CA GLY A 98 7.39 15.32 11.72
C GLY A 98 8.22 14.25 11.03
N GLN A 99 8.21 13.01 11.54
CA GLN A 99 8.98 11.90 11.00
C GLN A 99 8.31 11.24 9.80
N ALA A 100 9.12 10.52 9.03
CA ALA A 100 8.68 9.63 7.98
C ALA A 100 9.52 8.35 7.97
N GLU A 101 8.88 7.21 7.76
CA GLU A 101 9.48 5.89 7.81
C GLU A 101 8.94 4.98 6.71
N VAL A 102 9.78 4.06 6.22
CA VAL A 102 9.33 2.92 5.41
C VAL A 102 9.04 1.75 6.35
N THR A 103 7.77 1.36 6.48
CA THR A 103 7.35 0.35 7.45
C THR A 103 7.31 -1.06 6.86
N ASN A 104 7.08 -1.22 5.55
CA ASN A 104 7.10 -2.51 4.84
C ASN A 104 7.50 -2.31 3.37
N HIS A 105 8.23 -3.27 2.78
CA HIS A 105 8.67 -3.23 1.37
C HIS A 105 9.19 -4.60 0.87
N ASN A 106 9.39 -4.75 -0.45
CA ASN A 106 9.97 -5.96 -1.08
C ASN A 106 10.73 -5.70 -2.41
#